data_AF-H8WY41-F1
#
_entry.id   AF-H8WY41-F1
#
_cell.length_a   1.000
_cell.length_b   1.000
_cell.length_c   1.000
_cell.angle_alpha   90.00
_cell.angle_beta   90.00
_cell.angle_gamma   90.00
#
_symmetry.space_group_name_H-M   'P 1'
#
loop_
_entity.id
_entity.type
_entity.pdbx_description
1 polymer ?
#
loop_
_entity_poly.entity_id
_entity_poly.type
_entity_poly.pdbx_seq_one_letter_code
_entity_poly.pdbx_strand_id
1 'polypeptide(L)'
;MSSPQAGAQHSDDEEKYVPDIYSSDKQHKLQDSKLVDWAVFSEILQMDEDEEGFSQQLVETFVSQVEETFDKIEQYLQEKDLEQLSSSGHFLKGSAAALGLTAISGECERIQNYGHKINFDNFSQTKKDATTKGDTGNDVPGKDNDSTKTNGTTTKEGESTTKDATKVDKSAGQNATEKSITSEKNDESSDDFWIAAIEDALSRAKDGFVRTRKALDEFYA
;
A
#
# COMPACT_ATOMS: atom_id res chain seq x y z
N MET A 1 -71.73 -10.16 38.30
CA MET A 1 -71.21 -10.91 37.15
C MET A 1 -70.00 -10.14 36.65
N SER A 2 -68.82 -10.61 37.04
CA SER A 2 -67.54 -10.05 36.59
C SER A 2 -67.18 -10.65 35.25
N SER A 3 -66.85 -9.78 34.28
CA SER A 3 -66.16 -10.18 33.05
C SER A 3 -64.80 -9.51 33.03
N PRO A 4 -63.69 -10.25 32.99
CA PRO A 4 -62.40 -9.77 32.55
C PRO A 4 -62.13 -10.25 31.12
N GLN A 5 -61.74 -9.35 30.22
CA GLN A 5 -61.17 -9.69 28.90
C GLN A 5 -59.91 -8.83 28.77
N ALA A 6 -58.78 -9.35 29.27
CA ALA A 6 -57.73 -9.97 28.46
C ALA A 6 -56.95 -8.91 27.64
N GLY A 7 -55.84 -8.47 28.22
CA GLY A 7 -54.81 -7.72 27.51
C GLY A 7 -54.11 -8.63 26.52
N ALA A 8 -54.06 -8.21 25.27
CA ALA A 8 -53.17 -8.78 24.28
C ALA A 8 -51.78 -8.15 24.49
N GLN A 9 -50.86 -8.94 25.04
CA GLN A 9 -49.44 -8.67 24.92
C GLN A 9 -49.03 -9.11 23.50
N HIS A 10 -48.76 -8.14 22.63
CA HIS A 10 -47.90 -8.36 21.46
C HIS A 10 -46.49 -7.97 21.89
N SER A 11 -45.70 -9.00 22.19
CA SER A 11 -44.25 -8.93 22.19
C SER A 11 -43.80 -9.65 20.92
N ASP A 12 -43.88 -8.95 19.79
CA ASP A 12 -43.12 -9.31 18.61
C ASP A 12 -41.72 -8.73 18.83
N ASP A 13 -40.88 -9.46 19.55
CA ASP A 13 -39.44 -9.28 19.48
C ASP A 13 -39.02 -9.72 18.06
N GLU A 14 -39.07 -8.76 17.13
CA GLU A 14 -38.54 -8.89 15.78
C GLU A 14 -37.03 -9.07 15.92
N GLU A 15 -36.58 -10.33 16.00
CA GLU A 15 -35.17 -10.71 15.94
C GLU A 15 -34.64 -10.27 14.57
N LYS A 16 -34.17 -9.02 14.52
CA LYS A 16 -33.62 -8.39 13.31
C LYS A 16 -32.53 -9.33 12.80
N TYR A 17 -32.77 -9.96 11.65
CA TYR A 17 -31.78 -10.77 10.96
C TYR A 17 -30.53 -9.89 10.78
N VAL A 18 -29.45 -10.25 11.49
CA VAL A 18 -28.15 -9.61 11.32
C VAL A 18 -27.34 -10.56 10.42
N PRO A 19 -27.02 -10.15 9.18
CA PRO A 19 -26.16 -10.94 8.31
C PRO A 19 -24.85 -11.36 9.01
N ASP A 20 -24.40 -12.59 8.76
CA ASP A 20 -23.23 -13.18 9.44
C ASP A 20 -21.91 -12.41 9.17
N ILE A 21 -21.88 -11.55 8.15
CA ILE A 21 -20.75 -10.63 7.87
C ILE A 21 -20.54 -9.59 8.99
N TYR A 22 -21.56 -9.30 9.80
CA TYR A 22 -21.44 -8.46 11.00
C TYR A 22 -21.07 -9.25 12.25
N SER A 23 -20.84 -10.56 12.13
CA SER A 23 -20.27 -11.33 13.22
C SER A 23 -18.90 -10.78 13.56
N SER A 24 -18.66 -10.53 14.86
CA SER A 24 -17.39 -10.04 15.37
C SER A 24 -16.21 -10.89 14.89
N ASP A 25 -16.41 -12.19 14.70
CA ASP A 25 -15.34 -13.11 14.32
C ASP A 25 -14.85 -12.87 12.88
N LYS A 26 -15.75 -12.62 11.92
CA LYS A 26 -15.37 -12.32 10.52
C LYS A 26 -14.68 -10.96 10.42
N GLN A 27 -15.21 -9.96 11.12
CA GLN A 27 -14.63 -8.61 11.16
C GLN A 27 -13.22 -8.62 11.78
N HIS A 28 -13.04 -9.28 12.93
CA HIS A 28 -11.75 -9.43 13.59
C HIS A 28 -10.76 -10.17 12.69
N LYS A 29 -11.19 -11.27 12.04
CA LYS A 29 -10.32 -12.02 11.12
C LYS A 29 -9.84 -11.17 9.94
N LEU A 30 -10.72 -10.37 9.34
CA LEU A 30 -10.34 -9.46 8.26
C LEU A 30 -9.39 -8.36 8.76
N GLN A 31 -9.68 -7.75 9.91
CA GLN A 31 -8.82 -6.74 10.53
C GLN A 31 -7.44 -7.29 10.93
N ASP A 32 -7.38 -8.53 11.38
CA ASP A 32 -6.14 -9.21 11.78
C ASP A 32 -5.30 -9.65 10.59
N SER A 33 -5.90 -9.79 9.41
CA SER A 33 -5.16 -10.06 8.17
C SER A 33 -4.17 -8.94 7.79
N LYS A 34 -4.40 -7.71 8.27
CA LYS A 34 -3.66 -6.49 7.90
C LYS A 34 -3.64 -6.18 6.39
N LEU A 35 -4.54 -6.81 5.62
CA LEU A 35 -4.71 -6.57 4.19
C LEU A 35 -5.63 -5.39 3.89
N VAL A 36 -6.43 -4.99 4.89
CA VAL A 36 -7.43 -3.94 4.81
C VAL A 36 -7.24 -3.00 6.00
N ASP A 37 -7.23 -1.69 5.73
CA ASP A 37 -7.37 -0.68 6.75
C ASP A 37 -8.81 -0.69 7.27
N TRP A 38 -8.97 -1.23 8.47
CA TRP A 38 -10.27 -1.38 9.10
C TRP A 38 -10.96 -0.04 9.35
N ALA A 39 -10.21 1.03 9.61
CA ALA A 39 -10.83 2.35 9.85
C ALA A 39 -11.61 2.80 8.62
N VAL A 40 -11.02 2.66 7.43
CA VAL A 40 -11.66 3.00 6.15
C VAL A 40 -12.75 1.99 5.79
N PHE A 41 -12.45 0.69 5.86
CA PHE A 41 -13.38 -0.33 5.39
C PHE A 41 -14.63 -0.44 6.27
N SER A 42 -14.52 -0.18 7.57
CA SER A 42 -15.68 -0.18 8.47
C SER A 42 -16.66 0.96 8.21
N GLU A 43 -16.22 2.09 7.65
CA GLU A 43 -17.11 3.17 7.20
C GLU A 43 -17.93 2.73 5.97
N ILE A 44 -17.33 1.93 5.08
CA ILE A 44 -18.02 1.35 3.92
C ILE A 44 -19.05 0.31 4.37
N LEU A 45 -18.68 -0.55 5.34
CA LEU A 45 -19.60 -1.54 5.90
C LEU A 45 -20.81 -0.90 6.60
N GLN A 46 -20.65 0.29 7.18
CA GLN A 46 -21.78 1.02 7.78
C GLN A 46 -22.81 1.45 6.73
N MET A 47 -22.39 1.64 5.46
CA MET A 47 -23.34 1.98 4.38
C MET A 47 -24.31 0.84 4.06
N ASP A 48 -23.95 -0.40 4.41
CA ASP A 48 -24.83 -1.56 4.23
C ASP A 48 -26.07 -1.52 5.16
N GLU A 49 -26.06 -0.67 6.22
CA GLU A 49 -27.24 -0.47 7.06
C GLU A 49 -28.40 0.20 6.31
N ASP A 50 -28.07 1.07 5.35
CA ASP A 50 -29.03 1.78 4.50
C ASP A 50 -29.24 1.07 3.15
N GLU A 51 -28.19 0.44 2.60
CA GLU A 51 -28.21 -0.27 1.31
C GLU A 51 -27.53 -1.63 1.42
N GLU A 52 -28.31 -2.68 1.71
CA GLU A 52 -27.79 -4.04 1.88
C GLU A 52 -26.97 -4.51 0.66
N GLY A 53 -25.72 -4.92 0.90
CA GLY A 53 -24.81 -5.42 -0.12
C GLY A 53 -24.03 -4.34 -0.89
N PHE A 54 -24.16 -3.06 -0.51
CA PHE A 54 -23.39 -1.96 -1.09
C PHE A 54 -21.88 -2.21 -1.03
N SER A 55 -21.36 -2.59 0.14
CA SER A 55 -19.94 -2.82 0.38
C SER A 55 -19.40 -3.95 -0.50
N GLN A 56 -20.17 -5.05 -0.62
CA GLN A 56 -19.82 -6.18 -1.47
C GLN A 56 -19.79 -5.78 -2.94
N GLN A 57 -20.81 -5.07 -3.42
CA GLN A 57 -20.87 -4.59 -4.81
C GLN A 57 -19.69 -3.65 -5.12
N LEU A 58 -19.30 -2.79 -4.18
CA LEU A 58 -18.16 -1.91 -4.33
C LEU A 58 -16.85 -2.70 -4.44
N VAL A 59 -16.68 -3.74 -3.61
CA VAL A 59 -15.53 -4.67 -3.68
C VAL A 59 -15.50 -5.41 -5.01
N GLU A 60 -16.61 -5.96 -5.49
CA GLU A 60 -16.71 -6.67 -6.78
C GLU A 60 -16.37 -5.73 -7.97
N THR A 61 -16.83 -4.49 -7.89
CA THR A 61 -16.51 -3.44 -8.86
C THR A 61 -15.01 -3.15 -8.87
N PHE A 62 -14.39 -3.05 -7.70
CA PHE A 62 -12.95 -2.87 -7.59
C PHE A 62 -12.16 -4.07 -8.12
N VAL A 63 -12.58 -5.30 -7.82
CA VAL A 63 -11.97 -6.53 -8.36
C VAL A 63 -11.91 -6.49 -9.88
N SER A 64 -13.01 -6.11 -10.52
CA SER A 64 -13.07 -5.96 -11.98
C SER A 64 -12.12 -4.86 -12.48
N GLN A 65 -12.07 -3.71 -11.80
CA GLN A 65 -11.13 -2.63 -12.15
C GLN A 65 -9.66 -3.07 -12.04
N VAL A 66 -9.32 -3.85 -11.02
CA VAL A 66 -7.95 -4.37 -10.84
C VAL A 66 -7.56 -5.29 -11.99
N GLU A 67 -8.43 -6.26 -12.32
CA GLU A 67 -8.17 -7.22 -13.41
C GLU A 67 -7.96 -6.48 -14.74
N GLU A 68 -8.87 -5.58 -15.11
CA GLU A 68 -8.74 -4.79 -16.34
C GLU A 68 -7.50 -3.88 -16.36
N THR A 69 -7.15 -3.30 -15.21
CA THR A 69 -6.02 -2.37 -15.13
C THR A 69 -4.70 -3.11 -15.15
N PHE A 70 -4.60 -4.28 -14.52
CA PHE A 70 -3.41 -5.13 -14.60
C PHE A 70 -3.13 -5.59 -16.03
N ASP A 71 -4.16 -5.97 -16.79
CA ASP A 71 -4.01 -6.32 -18.21
C ASP A 71 -3.49 -5.13 -19.03
N LYS A 72 -3.99 -3.92 -18.79
CA LYS A 72 -3.49 -2.69 -19.43
C LYS A 72 -2.03 -2.40 -19.07
N ILE A 73 -1.67 -2.52 -17.79
CA ILE A 73 -0.29 -2.31 -17.32
C ILE A 73 0.66 -3.32 -17.99
N GLU A 74 0.27 -4.59 -18.12
CA GLU A 74 1.06 -5.59 -18.85
C GLU A 74 1.29 -5.21 -20.31
N GLN A 75 0.25 -4.69 -20.99
CA GLN A 75 0.37 -4.20 -22.37
C GLN A 75 1.33 -3.02 -22.47
N TYR A 76 1.17 -2.01 -21.61
CA TYR A 76 2.03 -0.83 -21.60
C TYR A 76 3.48 -1.15 -21.20
N LEU A 77 3.71 -2.21 -20.41
CA LEU A 77 5.04 -2.73 -20.13
C LEU A 77 5.73 -3.25 -21.40
N GLN A 78 5.00 -3.95 -22.28
CA GLN A 78 5.55 -4.41 -23.56
C GLN A 78 5.88 -3.24 -24.49
N GLU A 79 5.04 -2.21 -24.48
CA GLU A 79 5.22 -1.00 -25.29
C GLU A 79 6.25 -0.02 -24.68
N LYS A 80 6.63 -0.25 -23.42
CA LYS A 80 7.43 0.64 -22.58
C LYS A 80 6.84 2.05 -22.44
N ASP A 81 5.51 2.15 -22.41
CA ASP A 81 4.79 3.43 -22.27
C ASP A 81 4.72 3.86 -20.81
N LEU A 82 5.76 4.58 -20.35
CA LEU A 82 5.88 5.05 -18.96
C LEU A 82 4.76 6.02 -18.56
N GLU A 83 4.20 6.78 -19.49
CA GLU A 83 3.11 7.72 -19.21
C GLU A 83 1.83 6.96 -18.87
N GLN A 84 1.48 5.97 -19.70
CA GLN A 84 0.29 5.14 -19.46
C GLN A 84 0.45 4.21 -18.25
N LEU A 85 1.66 3.73 -17.98
CA LEU A 85 1.97 3.01 -16.74
C LEU A 85 1.72 3.90 -15.52
N SER A 86 2.19 5.15 -15.56
CA SER A 86 1.96 6.10 -14.47
C SER A 86 0.46 6.39 -14.26
N SER A 87 -0.26 6.67 -15.35
CA SER A 87 -1.70 6.95 -15.34
C SER A 87 -2.50 5.77 -14.77
N SER A 88 -2.17 4.54 -15.18
CA SER A 88 -2.81 3.32 -14.68
C SER A 88 -2.53 3.08 -13.20
N GLY A 89 -1.28 3.30 -12.76
CA GLY A 89 -0.91 3.26 -11.35
C GLY A 89 -1.67 4.30 -10.51
N HIS A 90 -1.79 5.53 -10.99
CA HIS A 90 -2.54 6.59 -10.31
C HIS A 90 -4.03 6.23 -10.14
N PHE A 91 -4.66 5.76 -11.22
CA PHE A 91 -6.06 5.35 -11.21
C PHE A 91 -6.32 4.26 -10.15
N LEU A 92 -5.54 3.18 -10.20
CA LEU A 92 -5.76 2.05 -9.30
C LEU A 92 -5.36 2.36 -7.86
N LYS A 93 -4.34 3.21 -7.64
CA LYS A 93 -3.96 3.72 -6.32
C LYS A 93 -5.14 4.37 -5.61
N GLY A 94 -5.86 5.26 -6.31
CA GLY A 94 -7.01 5.97 -5.78
C GLY A 94 -8.16 5.03 -5.44
N SER A 95 -8.48 4.12 -6.37
CA SER A 95 -9.55 3.12 -6.19
C SER A 95 -9.27 2.19 -5.00
N ALA A 96 -8.02 1.70 -4.87
CA ALA A 96 -7.60 0.86 -3.74
C ALA A 96 -7.61 1.62 -2.40
N ALA A 97 -7.15 2.88 -2.38
CA ALA A 97 -7.13 3.70 -1.17
C ALA A 97 -8.55 3.97 -0.64
N ALA A 98 -9.52 4.20 -1.53
CA ALA A 98 -10.92 4.42 -1.14
C ALA A 98 -11.54 3.21 -0.43
N LEU A 99 -11.02 2.00 -0.67
CA LEU A 99 -11.42 0.75 0.00
C LEU A 99 -10.55 0.36 1.20
N GLY A 100 -9.57 1.20 1.59
CA GLY A 100 -8.63 0.88 2.65
C GLY A 100 -7.59 -0.20 2.26
N LEU A 101 -7.41 -0.50 0.98
CA LEU A 101 -6.49 -1.54 0.50
C LEU A 101 -5.06 -0.98 0.35
N THR A 102 -4.49 -0.56 1.48
CA THR A 102 -3.25 0.23 1.55
C THR A 102 -2.05 -0.46 0.92
N ALA A 103 -1.93 -1.79 1.05
CA ALA A 103 -0.83 -2.55 0.43
C ALA A 103 -0.90 -2.47 -1.11
N ILE A 104 -2.07 -2.67 -1.70
CA ILE A 104 -2.26 -2.57 -3.16
C ILE A 104 -2.06 -1.12 -3.61
N SER A 105 -2.61 -0.16 -2.86
CA SER A 105 -2.45 1.27 -3.13
C SER A 105 -0.97 1.69 -3.14
N GLY A 106 -0.16 1.18 -2.20
CA GLY A 106 1.28 1.46 -2.12
C GLY A 106 2.07 0.89 -3.30
N GLU A 107 1.75 -0.32 -3.78
CA GLU A 107 2.39 -0.85 -4.99
C GLU A 107 1.93 -0.09 -6.25
N CYS A 108 0.68 0.40 -6.31
CA CYS A 108 0.21 1.25 -7.40
C CYS A 108 0.89 2.64 -7.38
N GLU A 109 1.20 3.17 -6.19
CA GLU A 109 2.01 4.38 -6.03
C GLU A 109 3.44 4.20 -6.55
N ARG A 110 4.02 3.01 -6.37
CA ARG A 110 5.31 2.67 -7.00
C ARG A 110 5.23 2.70 -8.52
N ILE A 111 4.24 2.03 -9.09
CA ILE A 111 4.00 2.04 -10.54
C ILE A 111 3.86 3.48 -11.05
N GLN A 112 3.08 4.31 -10.35
CA GLN A 112 2.92 5.72 -10.67
C GLN A 112 4.26 6.48 -10.68
N ASN A 113 5.01 6.40 -9.58
CA ASN A 113 6.25 7.14 -9.42
C ASN A 113 7.36 6.67 -10.36
N TYR A 114 7.49 5.36 -10.57
CA TYR A 114 8.45 4.81 -11.52
C TYR A 114 8.11 5.17 -12.96
N GLY A 115 6.82 5.25 -13.33
CA GLY A 115 6.41 5.81 -14.62
C GLY A 115 6.83 7.28 -14.81
N HIS A 116 6.89 8.05 -13.72
CA HIS A 116 7.48 9.40 -13.70
C HIS A 116 9.00 9.45 -13.56
N LYS A 117 9.68 8.29 -13.52
CA LYS A 117 11.12 8.16 -13.27
C LYS A 117 11.54 8.73 -11.91
N ILE A 118 10.73 8.48 -10.88
CA ILE A 118 10.97 8.89 -9.50
C ILE A 118 11.25 7.64 -8.65
N ASN A 119 12.51 7.42 -8.28
CA ASN A 119 12.93 6.34 -7.40
C ASN A 119 12.83 6.79 -5.92
N PHE A 120 11.60 6.92 -5.42
CA PHE A 120 11.35 7.48 -4.07
C PHE A 120 11.67 6.51 -2.92
N ASP A 121 11.71 5.21 -3.20
CA ASP A 121 11.90 4.16 -2.20
C ASP A 121 13.24 3.41 -2.34
N ASN A 122 14.15 3.94 -3.18
CA ASN A 122 15.49 3.42 -3.43
C ASN A 122 15.49 1.99 -3.99
N PHE A 123 14.57 1.68 -4.89
CA PHE A 123 14.58 0.44 -5.65
C PHE A 123 15.95 0.20 -6.30
N SER A 124 16.43 -1.03 -6.20
CA SER A 124 17.66 -1.49 -6.81
C SER A 124 17.42 -2.85 -7.43
N GLN A 125 17.84 -3.03 -8.69
CA GLN A 125 17.75 -4.32 -9.37
C GLN A 125 18.67 -5.32 -8.65
N THR A 126 18.09 -6.16 -7.80
CA THR A 126 18.79 -7.38 -7.39
C THR A 126 18.76 -8.31 -8.60
N LYS A 127 19.93 -8.64 -9.17
CA LYS A 127 20.00 -9.67 -10.21
C LYS A 127 19.39 -10.93 -9.63
N LYS A 128 18.22 -11.32 -10.13
CA LYS A 128 17.62 -12.63 -9.83
C LYS A 128 18.49 -13.69 -10.52
N ASP A 129 19.54 -14.13 -9.85
CA ASP A 129 20.18 -15.39 -10.20
C ASP A 129 19.14 -16.50 -10.00
N ALA A 130 18.83 -17.21 -11.07
CA ALA A 130 18.04 -18.42 -11.02
C ALA A 130 18.77 -19.46 -10.13
N THR A 131 18.11 -19.97 -9.08
CA THR A 131 17.99 -21.42 -8.73
C THR A 131 17.60 -21.68 -7.25
N THR A 132 16.52 -22.48 -7.11
CA THR A 132 16.14 -23.45 -6.04
C THR A 132 15.50 -23.09 -4.68
N LYS A 133 14.43 -23.87 -4.41
CA LYS A 133 13.74 -24.22 -3.15
C LYS A 133 14.63 -24.75 -2.02
N GLY A 134 14.15 -24.59 -0.78
CA GLY A 134 14.44 -25.42 0.42
C GLY A 134 14.98 -24.57 1.58
N ASP A 135 14.15 -24.08 2.49
CA ASP A 135 13.62 -24.70 3.73
C ASP A 135 14.51 -24.56 4.98
N THR A 136 13.81 -24.22 6.08
CA THR A 136 14.09 -24.27 7.53
C THR A 136 15.17 -23.42 8.20
N GLY A 137 14.75 -22.72 9.27
CA GLY A 137 15.58 -22.49 10.46
C GLY A 137 15.39 -21.14 11.18
N ASN A 138 14.63 -21.14 12.26
CA ASN A 138 14.55 -20.08 13.29
C ASN A 138 15.93 -19.58 13.75
N ASP A 139 16.04 -18.30 14.13
CA ASP A 139 16.59 -17.90 15.44
C ASP A 139 16.39 -16.39 15.70
N VAL A 140 15.68 -16.07 16.79
CA VAL A 140 15.58 -14.75 17.41
C VAL A 140 16.63 -14.70 18.52
N PRO A 141 17.27 -13.54 18.76
CA PRO A 141 17.22 -13.01 20.13
C PRO A 141 17.00 -11.50 20.15
N GLY A 142 15.97 -11.09 20.89
CA GLY A 142 15.81 -9.72 21.34
C GLY A 142 16.88 -9.30 22.34
N LYS A 143 17.09 -7.99 22.45
CA LYS A 143 17.46 -7.38 23.73
C LYS A 143 17.03 -5.93 23.78
N ASP A 144 16.41 -5.63 24.90
CA ASP A 144 15.89 -4.36 25.36
C ASP A 144 16.99 -3.31 25.46
N ASN A 145 16.67 -2.04 25.19
CA ASN A 145 17.06 -0.99 26.13
C ASN A 145 16.14 0.23 26.06
N ASP A 146 15.43 0.39 27.17
CA ASP A 146 14.80 1.58 27.69
C ASP A 146 15.82 2.70 27.92
N SER A 147 15.45 3.95 27.62
CA SER A 147 15.90 5.14 28.37
C SER A 147 15.18 6.41 27.88
N THR A 148 14.21 6.84 28.67
CA THR A 148 13.66 8.20 28.69
C THR A 148 14.69 9.23 29.16
N LYS A 149 14.79 10.42 28.52
CA LYS A 149 14.71 11.74 29.20
C LYS A 149 14.91 12.97 28.28
N THR A 150 13.84 13.76 28.20
CA THR A 150 13.69 15.20 28.54
C THR A 150 14.58 16.32 27.96
N ASN A 151 13.86 17.44 27.75
CA ASN A 151 14.23 18.87 27.61
C ASN A 151 14.53 19.31 26.17
N GLY A 152 13.96 20.37 25.60
CA GLY A 152 13.20 21.49 26.17
C GLY A 152 13.79 22.81 25.65
N THR A 153 12.97 23.57 24.90
CA THR A 153 12.87 25.04 25.00
C THR A 153 13.81 25.93 24.13
N THR A 154 13.17 26.51 23.10
CA THR A 154 13.14 27.93 22.66
C THR A 154 14.24 28.61 21.82
N THR A 155 13.69 29.32 20.82
CA THR A 155 13.89 30.72 20.37
C THR A 155 14.97 31.08 19.33
N LYS A 156 14.41 31.53 18.19
CA LYS A 156 14.50 32.87 17.56
C LYS A 156 15.69 33.25 16.66
N GLU A 157 15.23 33.74 15.49
CA GLU A 157 15.60 34.98 14.79
C GLU A 157 16.96 35.07 14.10
N GLY A 158 16.95 35.54 12.85
CA GLY A 158 18.16 36.04 12.20
C GLY A 158 18.13 36.08 10.67
N GLU A 159 17.32 36.95 10.11
CA GLU A 159 17.40 37.43 8.73
C GLU A 159 18.66 38.31 8.51
N SER A 160 19.47 38.04 7.49
CA SER A 160 20.06 39.10 6.62
C SER A 160 21.01 38.59 5.53
N THR A 161 20.55 38.77 4.28
CA THR A 161 21.13 39.58 3.19
C THR A 161 22.65 39.65 2.92
N THR A 162 22.98 39.20 1.70
CA THR A 162 23.74 39.88 0.62
C THR A 162 25.28 40.03 0.61
N LYS A 163 25.83 39.62 -0.57
CA LYS A 163 26.87 40.25 -1.42
C LYS A 163 28.36 40.17 -0.99
N ASP A 164 29.19 39.46 -1.77
CA ASP A 164 29.95 39.97 -2.95
C ASP A 164 31.32 39.26 -3.15
N ALA A 165 31.71 39.18 -4.43
CA ALA A 165 33.05 39.15 -5.02
C ALA A 165 34.08 37.98 -4.85
N THR A 166 34.15 37.17 -5.93
CA THR A 166 35.26 37.11 -6.92
C THR A 166 36.71 36.70 -6.56
N LYS A 167 37.11 35.56 -7.15
CA LYS A 167 38.38 35.18 -7.87
C LYS A 167 39.62 34.57 -7.17
N VAL A 168 39.94 33.38 -7.71
CA VAL A 168 41.26 32.77 -8.12
C VAL A 168 42.33 32.54 -7.05
N ASP A 169 42.68 31.27 -6.82
CA ASP A 169 44.02 30.78 -7.15
C ASP A 169 44.03 29.27 -7.45
N LYS A 170 45.01 28.86 -8.26
CA LYS A 170 45.15 27.55 -8.90
C LYS A 170 46.49 26.99 -8.43
N SER A 171 46.49 25.85 -7.74
CA SER A 171 47.70 25.04 -7.64
C SER A 171 47.39 23.55 -7.53
N ALA A 172 48.12 22.80 -8.35
CA ALA A 172 48.08 21.36 -8.49
C ALA A 172 48.99 20.68 -7.45
N GLY A 173 48.63 19.48 -7.02
CA GLY A 173 49.46 18.65 -6.15
C GLY A 173 48.88 17.24 -6.01
N GLN A 174 49.64 16.26 -6.47
CA GLN A 174 49.26 14.88 -6.77
C GLN A 174 49.00 13.96 -5.56
N ASN A 175 48.34 12.83 -5.90
CA ASN A 175 48.41 11.49 -5.31
C ASN A 175 47.59 11.15 -4.06
N ALA A 176 46.49 10.42 -4.28
CA ALA A 176 46.13 9.28 -3.45
C ALA A 176 45.47 8.20 -4.30
N THR A 177 46.06 7.02 -4.27
CA THR A 177 45.66 5.81 -4.97
C THR A 177 44.50 5.18 -4.19
N GLU A 178 43.26 5.56 -4.49
CA GLU A 178 42.08 4.91 -3.92
C GLU A 178 41.49 3.92 -4.92
N LYS A 179 41.90 2.67 -4.67
CA LYS A 179 41.24 1.41 -5.01
C LYS A 179 39.76 1.61 -5.39
N SER A 180 39.49 1.50 -6.69
CA SER A 180 38.14 1.51 -7.25
C SER A 180 37.31 0.40 -6.62
N ILE A 181 36.51 0.77 -5.63
CA ILE A 181 35.27 0.06 -5.31
C ILE A 181 34.39 0.33 -6.53
N THR A 182 34.22 -0.68 -7.37
CA THR A 182 33.23 -0.68 -8.44
C THR A 182 31.86 -0.47 -7.80
N SER A 183 31.38 0.77 -7.80
CA SER A 183 29.96 1.04 -7.64
C SER A 183 29.29 0.49 -8.89
N GLU A 184 28.53 -0.60 -8.72
CA GLU A 184 27.57 -1.05 -9.71
C GLU A 184 26.58 0.10 -9.90
N LYS A 185 26.78 0.89 -10.96
CA LYS A 185 25.86 1.97 -11.30
C LYS A 185 24.55 1.34 -11.74
N ASN A 186 23.52 1.45 -10.92
CA ASN A 186 22.14 1.47 -11.40
C ASN A 186 22.07 2.60 -12.44
N ASP A 187 21.97 2.24 -13.72
CA ASP A 187 21.75 3.22 -14.77
C ASP A 187 20.28 3.63 -14.77
N GLU A 188 19.90 4.44 -13.78
CA GLU A 188 18.56 5.05 -13.66
C GLU A 188 18.22 5.98 -14.84
N SER A 189 19.18 6.19 -15.77
CA SER A 189 18.94 6.92 -17.01
C SER A 189 18.23 6.09 -18.08
N SER A 190 18.22 4.76 -17.98
CA SER A 190 17.58 3.89 -18.98
C SER A 190 16.13 3.61 -18.62
N ASP A 191 15.25 3.62 -19.63
CA ASP A 191 13.85 3.17 -19.47
C ASP A 191 13.79 1.72 -19.00
N ASP A 192 14.78 0.88 -19.33
CA ASP A 192 14.83 -0.52 -18.88
C ASP A 192 14.90 -0.65 -17.36
N PHE A 193 15.52 0.32 -16.66
CA PHE A 193 15.54 0.33 -15.20
C PHE A 193 14.13 0.54 -14.64
N TRP A 194 13.42 1.53 -15.16
CA TRP A 194 12.06 1.88 -14.74
C TRP A 194 11.06 0.79 -15.08
N ILE A 195 11.18 0.17 -16.25
CA ILE A 195 10.35 -0.97 -16.65
C ILE A 195 10.53 -2.13 -15.65
N ALA A 196 11.78 -2.50 -15.31
CA ALA A 196 12.01 -3.55 -14.32
C ALA A 196 11.48 -3.21 -12.91
N ALA A 197 11.55 -1.94 -12.51
CA ALA A 197 10.99 -1.47 -11.24
C ALA A 197 9.45 -1.58 -11.23
N ILE A 198 8.81 -1.21 -12.34
CA ILE A 198 7.35 -1.32 -12.52
C ILE A 198 6.91 -2.79 -12.58
N GLU A 199 7.68 -3.67 -13.23
CA GLU A 199 7.43 -5.11 -13.25
C GLU A 199 7.48 -5.71 -11.83
N ASP A 200 8.46 -5.32 -11.01
CA ASP A 200 8.54 -5.76 -9.61
C ASP A 200 7.34 -5.27 -8.79
N ALA A 201 6.98 -3.99 -8.93
CA ALA A 201 5.82 -3.41 -8.26
C ALA A 201 4.50 -4.07 -8.70
N LEU A 202 4.31 -4.32 -10.01
CA LEU A 202 3.13 -5.03 -10.53
C LEU A 202 3.05 -6.47 -9.99
N SER A 203 4.18 -7.18 -9.90
CA SER A 203 4.22 -8.52 -9.32
C SER A 203 3.75 -8.50 -7.86
N ARG A 204 4.24 -7.55 -7.06
CA ARG A 204 3.83 -7.39 -5.66
C ARG A 204 2.36 -6.99 -5.54
N ALA A 205 1.87 -6.11 -6.42
CA ALA A 205 0.48 -5.69 -6.46
C ALA A 205 -0.45 -6.89 -6.73
N LYS A 206 -0.10 -7.76 -7.68
CA LYS A 206 -0.83 -9.00 -7.97
C LYS A 206 -0.86 -9.98 -6.79
N ASP A 207 0.29 -10.20 -6.16
CA ASP A 207 0.39 -11.07 -4.98
C ASP A 207 -0.40 -10.50 -3.79
N GLY A 208 -0.41 -9.17 -3.63
CA GLY A 208 -1.27 -8.47 -2.68
C GLY A 208 -2.76 -8.68 -2.99
N PHE A 209 -3.14 -8.45 -4.24
CA PHE A 209 -4.51 -8.59 -4.71
C PHE A 209 -5.08 -10.00 -4.50
N VAL A 210 -4.33 -11.06 -4.83
CA VAL A 210 -4.79 -12.44 -4.61
C VAL A 210 -5.06 -12.72 -3.13
N ARG A 211 -4.20 -12.24 -2.23
CA ARG A 211 -4.39 -12.42 -0.79
C ARG A 211 -5.58 -11.63 -0.27
N THR A 212 -5.70 -10.36 -0.68
CA THR A 212 -6.81 -9.48 -0.31
C THR A 212 -8.15 -10.03 -0.81
N ARG A 213 -8.23 -10.45 -2.07
CA ARG A 213 -9.44 -11.05 -2.66
C ARG A 213 -9.87 -12.27 -1.87
N LYS A 214 -8.95 -13.19 -1.58
CA LYS A 214 -9.26 -14.37 -0.76
C LYS A 214 -9.81 -13.99 0.62
N ALA A 215 -9.23 -12.99 1.28
CA ALA A 215 -9.69 -12.55 2.59
C ALA A 215 -11.09 -11.92 2.54
N LEU A 216 -11.39 -11.16 1.48
CA LEU A 216 -12.70 -10.55 1.25
C LEU A 216 -13.75 -11.61 0.85
N ASP A 217 -13.40 -12.57 0.00
CA ASP A 217 -14.28 -13.69 -0.36
C ASP A 217 -14.67 -14.50 0.90
N GLU A 218 -13.69 -14.78 1.78
CA GLU A 218 -13.96 -15.45 3.07
C GLU A 218 -14.80 -14.59 4.04
N PHE A 219 -14.75 -13.27 3.92
CA PHE A 219 -15.52 -12.34 4.74
C PHE A 219 -16.99 -12.28 4.28
N TYR A 220 -17.24 -12.26 2.97
CA TYR A 220 -18.58 -12.17 2.37
C TYR A 220 -19.27 -13.53 2.15
N ALA A 221 -18.54 -14.65 2.25
CA ALA A 221 -19.10 -16.01 2.15
C ALA A 221 -20.03 -16.36 3.32
#